data_AF-A0A4S4I1H3-F1
#
_entry.id   AF-A0A4S4I1H3-F1
#
_cell.length_a   1.000
_cell.length_b   1.000
_cell.length_c   1.000
_cell.angle_alpha   90.00
_cell.angle_beta   90.00
_cell.angle_gamma   90.00
#
_symmetry.space_group_name_H-M   'P 1'
#
loop_
_entity.id
_entity.type
_entity.pdbx_description
1 polymer ?
#
loop_
_entity_poly.entity_id
_entity_poly.type
_entity_poly.pdbx_seq_one_letter_code
_entity_poly.pdbx_strand_id
1 'polypeptide(L)'
;MQKQHLRNIIETLEENLDTATQEGNFFFWRYMEQICDKENEELYILRDLPLLAMVLREKDAIPLTDYFSLFDYQATCELKRLLM
;
A
#
# COMPACT_ATOMS: atom_id res chain seq x y z
N MET A 1 1.67 2.58 -12.92
CA MET A 1 1.22 3.70 -12.07
C MET A 1 2.28 4.78 -12.04
N GLN A 2 1.93 6.07 -11.93
CA GLN A 2 2.93 7.14 -11.78
C GLN A 2 3.39 7.28 -10.32
N LYS A 3 4.67 7.62 -10.07
CA LYS A 3 5.23 7.75 -8.71
C LYS A 3 4.42 8.68 -7.80
N GLN A 4 4.00 9.84 -8.30
CA GLN A 4 3.23 10.80 -7.49
C GLN A 4 1.87 10.22 -7.08
N HIS A 5 1.22 9.47 -7.97
CA HIS A 5 -0.04 8.82 -7.65
C HIS A 5 0.15 7.78 -6.52
N LEU A 6 1.21 6.98 -6.60
CA LEU A 6 1.54 6.03 -5.55
C LEU A 6 1.86 6.72 -4.21
N ARG A 7 2.56 7.87 -4.23
CA ARG A 7 2.80 8.67 -3.02
C ARG A 7 1.50 9.12 -2.37
N ASN A 8 0.54 9.61 -3.16
CA ASN A 8 -0.77 10.03 -2.64
C ASN A 8 -1.55 8.85 -2.03
N ILE A 9 -1.45 7.65 -2.63
CA ILE A 9 -2.06 6.43 -2.09
C ILE A 9 -1.48 6.12 -0.72
N ILE A 10 -0.15 6.10 -0.59
CA ILE A 10 0.53 5.81 0.68
C ILE A 10 0.18 6.87 1.74
N GLU A 11 0.20 8.16 1.39
CA GLU A 11 -0.23 9.25 2.29
C GLU A 11 -1.67 9.04 2.80
N THR A 12 -2.59 8.69 1.90
CA THR A 12 -3.99 8.43 2.26
C THR A 12 -4.13 7.24 3.22
N LEU A 13 -3.33 6.18 3.04
CA LEU A 13 -3.34 5.03 3.93
C LEU A 13 -2.85 5.40 5.33
N GLU A 14 -1.74 6.14 5.43
CA GLU A 14 -1.17 6.56 6.72
C GLU A 14 -2.14 7.47 7.48
N GLU A 15 -2.74 8.46 6.80
CA GLU A 15 -3.72 9.37 7.41
C GLU A 15 -4.92 8.64 8.04
N ASN A 16 -5.42 7.61 7.36
CA ASN A 16 -6.58 6.83 7.81
C ASN A 16 -6.23 5.74 8.83
N LEU A 17 -4.98 5.26 8.83
CA LEU A 17 -4.47 4.34 9.84
C LEU A 17 -4.28 5.05 11.19
N ASP A 18 -3.78 6.28 11.17
CA ASP A 18 -3.48 7.07 12.37
C ASP A 18 -4.72 7.67 13.04
N THR A 19 -5.84 7.78 12.35
CA THR A 19 -6.99 8.56 12.84
C THR A 19 -7.67 7.96 14.07
N ALA A 20 -7.40 6.70 14.43
CA ALA A 20 -7.98 5.98 15.58
C ALA A 20 -9.53 6.04 15.68
N THR A 21 -10.22 6.35 14.57
CA THR A 21 -11.68 6.39 14.48
C THR A 21 -12.20 5.14 13.77
N GLN A 22 -13.46 4.77 14.04
CA GLN A 22 -14.12 3.68 13.31
C GLN A 22 -14.22 3.98 11.81
N GLU A 23 -14.49 5.24 11.46
CA GLU A 23 -14.60 5.70 10.08
C GLU A 23 -13.25 5.63 9.36
N GLY A 24 -12.16 6.13 9.96
CA GLY A 24 -10.82 6.02 9.39
C GLY A 24 -10.39 4.56 9.17
N ASN A 25 -10.64 3.70 10.16
CA ASN A 25 -10.40 2.25 10.01
C ASN A 25 -11.23 1.64 8.87
N PHE A 26 -12.51 2.01 8.74
CA PHE A 26 -13.35 1.53 7.65
C PHE A 26 -12.80 1.97 6.29
N PHE A 27 -12.43 3.24 6.14
CA PHE A 27 -11.84 3.76 4.91
C PHE A 27 -10.51 3.09 4.58
N PHE A 28 -9.63 2.90 5.57
CA PHE A 28 -8.35 2.22 5.40
C PHE A 28 -8.55 0.83 4.77
N TRP A 29 -9.39 -0.01 5.37
CA TRP A 29 -9.60 -1.37 4.87
C TRP A 29 -10.29 -1.41 3.50
N ARG A 30 -11.29 -0.54 3.28
CA ARG A 30 -11.96 -0.45 1.98
C ARG A 30 -11.02 0.03 0.88
N TYR A 31 -10.09 0.92 1.20
CA TYR A 31 -9.12 1.42 0.23
C TYR A 31 -8.04 0.38 -0.06
N MET A 32 -7.56 -0.33 0.97
CA MET A 32 -6.65 -1.47 0.83
C MET A 32 -7.21 -2.55 -0.10
N GLU A 33 -8.49 -2.91 0.06
CA GLU A 33 -9.18 -3.85 -0.85
C GLU A 33 -9.10 -3.40 -2.31
N GLN A 34 -9.28 -2.11 -2.59
CA GLN A 34 -9.27 -1.58 -3.95
C GLN A 34 -7.88 -1.54 -4.58
N ILE A 35 -6.86 -1.12 -3.82
CA ILE A 35 -5.51 -0.93 -4.34
C ILE A 35 -4.71 -2.24 -4.39
N CYS A 36 -5.14 -3.27 -3.67
CA CYS A 36 -4.55 -4.61 -3.72
C CYS A 36 -5.32 -5.58 -4.64
N ASP A 37 -6.44 -5.16 -5.23
CA ASP A 37 -7.19 -5.95 -6.20
C ASP A 37 -6.48 -5.95 -7.58
N LYS A 38 -6.16 -7.14 -8.08
CA LYS A 38 -5.50 -7.34 -9.39
C LYS A 38 -6.40 -6.94 -10.56
N GLU A 39 -7.71 -7.03 -10.38
CA GLU A 39 -8.71 -6.64 -11.39
C GLU A 39 -8.81 -5.11 -11.52
N ASN A 40 -8.35 -4.36 -10.50
CA ASN A 40 -8.31 -2.91 -10.52
C ASN A 40 -7.01 -2.38 -11.15
N GLU A 41 -6.91 -2.49 -12.47
CA GLU A 41 -5.66 -2.20 -13.19
C GLU A 41 -5.10 -0.79 -12.98
N GLU A 42 -5.95 0.19 -12.69
CA GLU A 42 -5.56 1.58 -12.48
C GLU A 42 -4.92 1.80 -11.11
N LEU A 43 -5.44 1.12 -10.08
CA LEU A 43 -5.05 1.31 -8.68
C LEU A 43 -4.20 0.16 -8.11
N TYR A 44 -4.00 -0.94 -8.83
CA TYR A 44 -3.27 -2.10 -8.32
C TYR A 44 -1.79 -1.79 -8.03
N ILE A 45 -1.47 -1.53 -6.76
CA ILE A 45 -0.13 -1.06 -6.34
C ILE A 45 0.93 -2.15 -6.33
N LEU A 46 0.52 -3.42 -6.20
CA LEU A 46 1.46 -4.56 -6.15
C LEU A 46 1.93 -4.99 -7.56
N ARG A 47 1.52 -4.27 -8.62
CA ARG A 47 2.01 -4.46 -9.99
C ARG A 47 3.48 -4.07 -10.16
N ASP A 48 3.91 -3.00 -9.49
CA ASP A 48 5.25 -2.41 -9.63
C ASP A 48 5.94 -2.35 -8.26
N LEU A 49 6.42 -3.52 -7.82
CA LEU A 49 7.06 -3.69 -6.51
C LEU A 49 8.32 -2.83 -6.33
N PRO A 50 9.20 -2.64 -7.34
CA PRO A 50 10.34 -1.72 -7.23
C PRO A 50 9.91 -0.26 -6.98
N LEU A 51 8.91 0.24 -7.71
CA LEU A 51 8.38 1.58 -7.50
C LEU A 51 7.76 1.73 -6.11
N LEU A 52 6.99 0.72 -5.68
CA LEU A 52 6.40 0.69 -4.35
C LEU A 52 7.47 0.66 -3.24
N ALA A 53 8.50 -0.17 -3.36
CA ALA A 53 9.60 -0.22 -2.40
C ALA A 53 10.29 1.14 -2.23
N MET A 54 10.53 1.84 -3.35
CA MET A 54 11.10 3.20 -3.32
C MET A 54 10.18 4.17 -2.57
N VAL A 55 8.89 4.18 -2.88
CA VAL A 55 7.93 5.11 -2.25
C VAL A 55 7.77 4.80 -0.75
N LEU A 56 7.68 3.53 -0.35
CA LEU A 56 7.59 3.14 1.05
C LEU A 56 8.82 3.59 1.85
N ARG A 57 10.03 3.49 1.27
CA ARG A 57 11.26 4.01 1.90
C ARG A 57 11.26 5.54 2.00
N GLU A 58 10.83 6.25 0.95
CA GLU A 58 10.75 7.72 0.97
C GLU A 58 9.77 8.26 2.01
N LYS A 59 8.75 7.47 2.34
CA LYS A 59 7.67 7.83 3.25
C LYS A 59 7.82 7.29 4.67
N ASP A 60 8.83 6.47 4.94
CA ASP A 60 8.94 5.71 6.19
C ASP A 60 7.72 4.79 6.47
N ALA A 61 7.05 4.35 5.39
CA ALA A 61 5.79 3.62 5.43
C ALA A 61 5.99 2.09 5.30
N ILE A 62 7.19 1.58 5.59
CA ILE A 62 7.52 0.14 5.51
C ILE A 62 6.56 -0.74 6.32
N PRO A 63 6.04 -0.34 7.50
CA PRO A 63 5.05 -1.12 8.23
C PRO A 63 3.79 -1.45 7.43
N LEU A 64 3.43 -0.67 6.40
CA LEU A 64 2.27 -0.96 5.55
C LEU A 64 2.36 -2.31 4.84
N THR A 65 3.58 -2.85 4.67
CA THR A 65 3.80 -4.18 4.09
C THR A 65 3.15 -5.30 4.87
N ASP A 66 2.90 -5.15 6.17
CA ASP A 66 2.19 -6.17 6.94
C ASP A 66 0.72 -6.26 6.52
N TYR A 67 0.09 -5.13 6.19
CA TYR A 67 -1.28 -5.13 5.67
C TYR A 67 -1.35 -5.64 4.23
N PHE A 68 -0.38 -5.31 3.36
CA PHE A 68 -0.35 -5.85 1.99
C PHE A 68 -0.27 -7.38 1.97
N SER A 69 0.40 -7.98 2.97
CA SER A 69 0.53 -9.44 3.10
C SER A 69 -0.81 -10.16 3.28
N LEU A 70 -1.85 -9.47 3.73
CA LEU A 70 -3.20 -10.00 3.89
C LEU A 70 -3.91 -10.19 2.54
N PHE A 71 -3.48 -9.48 1.49
CA PHE A 71 -4.09 -9.50 0.16
C PHE A 71 -3.27 -10.31 -0.85
N ASP A 72 -1.95 -10.12 -0.85
CA ASP A 72 -1.04 -10.93 -1.67
C ASP A 72 0.27 -11.18 -0.92
N TYR A 73 0.32 -12.33 -0.25
CA TYR A 73 1.48 -12.75 0.53
C TYR A 73 2.74 -12.92 -0.33
N GLN A 74 2.60 -13.45 -1.56
CA GLN A 74 3.75 -13.73 -2.42
C GLN A 74 4.38 -12.43 -2.94
N ALA A 75 3.57 -11.53 -3.49
CA ALA A 75 4.04 -10.22 -3.95
C ALA A 75 4.66 -9.42 -2.79
N THR A 76 4.06 -9.52 -1.60
CA THR A 76 4.60 -8.85 -0.40
C THR A 76 5.93 -9.43 0.05
N CYS A 77 6.16 -10.74 -0.07
CA CYS A 77 7.48 -11.33 0.23
C CYS A 77 8.56 -10.79 -0.71
N GLU A 78 8.25 -10.64 -2.00
CA GLU A 78 9.16 -10.03 -2.96
C GLU A 78 9.40 -8.55 -2.65
N LEU A 79 8.35 -7.80 -2.31
CA LEU A 79 8.46 -6.42 -1.86
C LEU A 79 9.36 -6.28 -0.63
N LYS A 80 9.18 -7.13 0.39
CA LYS A 80 10.01 -7.13 1.60
C LYS A 80 11.49 -7.40 1.28
N ARG A 81 11.80 -8.26 0.31
CA ARG A 81 13.19 -8.47 -0.16
C ARG A 81 13.80 -7.22 -0.80
N LEU A 82 13.00 -6.42 -1.52
CA LEU A 82 13.44 -5.15 -2.10
C LEU A 82 13.65 -4.05 -1.05
N LEU A 83 13.02 -4.19 0.11
CA LEU A 83 13.10 -3.26 1.24
C LEU A 83 14.25 -3.55 2.20
N MET A 84 14.84 -4.75 2.16
CA MET A 84 16.10 -5.11 2.84
C MET A 84 17.31 -4.45 2.15
#